data_AF-A0A633JXZ3-F1
#
_entry.id   AF-A0A633JXZ3-F1
#
_cell.length_a   1.000
_cell.length_b   1.000
_cell.length_c   1.000
_cell.angle_alpha   90.00
_cell.angle_beta   90.00
_cell.angle_gamma   90.00
#
_symmetry.space_group_name_H-M   'P 1'
#
loop_
_entity.id
_entity.type
_entity.pdbx_description
1 polymer ?
#
loop_
_entity_poly.entity_id
_entity_poly.type
_entity_poly.pdbx_seq_one_letter_code
_entity_poly.pdbx_strand_id
1 'polypeptide(L)'
;MSNKKNLSTEETDLTRRKLLTSAGILAAGGMLSGAVKADEKCAVKAKPAWDKPFTGEIPEKLPEGYNILLVVTDQERFFPTFPFPVPGRERLMKTGVTFCNHQNTSNVCTPSRSVLYTGLHMPQTKMFDNLGLPWMPYDLDPALGTTGHMMRELGYYTAYKGKWHLTEKLEKPLPDEKDEDIDVGDIPEPELHKIMEKYGFADYHGIGDIIGHSKGGYFYDSTTTAQTINWLRCKGQPLNDQHKPWFLAVNLVNPHDVMFIDTDKEGEKVQWRGELDQDDNTLAPTQPPENELYQASWPNYPLPTNRHQSFNEQGRPPAHLEY
;
A
#
# COMPACT_ATOMS: atom_id res chain seq x y z
N MET A 1 -71.77 10.10 -26.00
CA MET A 1 -71.45 11.21 -25.07
C MET A 1 -70.07 10.94 -24.49
N SER A 2 -69.11 11.80 -24.81
CA SER A 2 -67.71 11.96 -24.31
C SER A 2 -66.95 10.67 -23.95
N ASN A 3 -66.02 10.11 -24.75
CA ASN A 3 -65.02 10.64 -25.69
C ASN A 3 -63.92 11.50 -25.03
N LYS A 4 -62.83 10.84 -24.58
CA LYS A 4 -61.47 11.38 -24.62
C LYS A 4 -60.51 10.28 -25.11
N LYS A 5 -59.97 10.52 -26.29
CA LYS A 5 -58.91 9.78 -26.99
C LYS A 5 -57.54 10.22 -26.47
N ASN A 6 -56.61 9.25 -26.50
CA ASN A 6 -55.20 9.29 -26.89
C ASN A 6 -54.34 10.48 -26.47
N LEU A 7 -53.16 10.16 -25.89
CA LEU A 7 -51.89 10.31 -26.61
C LEU A 7 -50.76 9.57 -25.89
N SER A 8 -50.02 8.80 -26.69
CA SER A 8 -48.75 8.14 -26.44
C SER A 8 -47.66 9.11 -26.01
N THR A 9 -46.78 8.68 -25.10
CA THR A 9 -45.40 9.17 -24.98
C THR A 9 -44.52 8.03 -24.45
N GLU A 10 -43.99 7.24 -25.38
CA GLU A 10 -42.63 6.72 -25.26
C GLU A 10 -41.64 7.90 -25.35
N GLU A 11 -40.40 7.68 -24.88
CA GLU A 11 -39.26 8.61 -24.84
C GLU A 11 -39.33 9.65 -23.71
N THR A 12 -38.61 9.52 -22.59
CA THR A 12 -37.14 9.63 -22.54
C THR A 12 -36.67 9.26 -21.13
N ASP A 13 -36.50 7.97 -20.86
CA ASP A 13 -35.74 7.51 -19.68
C ASP A 13 -34.41 6.92 -20.17
N LEU A 14 -33.55 7.81 -20.67
CA LEU A 14 -32.15 7.54 -20.97
C LEU A 14 -31.33 7.95 -19.75
N THR A 15 -31.44 7.12 -18.72
CA THR A 15 -30.58 7.09 -17.55
C THR A 15 -29.12 6.91 -18.00
N ARG A 16 -28.22 7.56 -17.25
CA ARG A 16 -26.76 7.77 -17.40
C ARG A 16 -25.85 6.53 -17.65
N ARG A 17 -26.34 5.42 -18.20
CA ARG A 17 -25.64 4.12 -18.21
C ARG A 17 -25.19 3.57 -19.57
N LYS A 18 -25.10 4.37 -20.63
CA LYS A 18 -24.50 3.94 -21.91
C LYS A 18 -23.62 5.00 -22.53
N LEU A 19 -22.39 5.11 -22.03
CA LEU A 19 -21.34 5.89 -22.71
C LEU A 19 -19.93 5.38 -22.39
N LEU A 20 -19.73 4.05 -22.35
CA LEU A 20 -18.40 3.45 -22.25
C LEU A 20 -18.33 2.08 -22.97
N THR A 21 -18.86 2.00 -24.19
CA THR A 21 -18.67 0.80 -25.03
C THR A 21 -18.55 1.21 -26.49
N SER A 22 -17.38 1.73 -26.87
CA SER A 22 -16.78 1.59 -28.20
C SER A 22 -15.52 2.45 -28.34
N ALA A 23 -14.51 1.86 -29.01
CA ALA A 23 -13.20 2.42 -29.40
C ALA A 23 -12.19 2.57 -28.24
N GLY A 24 -11.02 1.93 -28.27
CA GLY A 24 -10.14 1.70 -29.41
C GLY A 24 -9.05 2.76 -29.38
N ILE A 25 -7.81 2.31 -29.10
CA ILE A 25 -6.55 3.05 -29.02
C ILE A 25 -6.50 4.29 -29.94
N LEU A 26 -6.24 5.47 -29.39
CA LEU A 26 -5.49 6.55 -30.06
C LEU A 26 -5.00 7.61 -29.06
N ALA A 27 -3.80 8.11 -29.33
CA ALA A 27 -3.00 8.99 -28.52
C ALA A 27 -3.51 10.45 -28.45
N ALA A 28 -3.02 11.13 -27.40
CA ALA A 28 -2.81 12.56 -27.26
C ALA A 28 -4.03 13.48 -27.05
N GLY A 29 -3.92 14.30 -25.98
CA GLY A 29 -4.26 15.71 -26.05
C GLY A 29 -5.67 16.09 -25.62
N GLY A 30 -5.79 16.51 -24.36
CA GLY A 30 -6.65 17.60 -23.94
C GLY A 30 -8.16 17.35 -23.97
N MET A 31 -8.76 17.20 -22.78
CA MET A 31 -9.78 18.12 -22.25
C MET A 31 -10.32 17.53 -20.94
N LEU A 32 -9.65 17.86 -19.83
CA LEU A 32 -10.27 17.92 -18.51
C LEU A 32 -10.22 19.39 -18.09
N SER A 33 -11.31 20.11 -18.35
CA SER A 33 -11.54 21.46 -17.87
C SER A 33 -11.82 21.40 -16.37
N GLY A 34 -10.73 21.51 -15.62
CA GLY A 34 -10.65 21.54 -14.17
C GLY A 34 -9.17 21.60 -13.79
N ALA A 35 -8.47 22.62 -14.31
CA ALA A 35 -7.03 22.73 -14.19
C ALA A 35 -6.62 22.94 -12.73
N VAL A 36 -6.21 21.86 -12.07
CA VAL A 36 -5.17 21.95 -11.03
C VAL A 36 -3.96 22.53 -11.76
N LYS A 37 -3.67 23.81 -11.54
CA LYS A 37 -2.38 24.37 -11.95
C LYS A 37 -1.33 23.59 -11.18
N ALA A 38 -0.71 22.60 -11.81
CA ALA A 38 0.54 22.05 -11.32
C ALA A 38 1.52 23.22 -11.20
N ASP A 39 1.98 23.50 -9.99
CA ASP A 39 2.94 24.55 -9.73
C ASP A 39 4.18 24.29 -10.60
N GLU A 40 4.57 25.23 -11.45
CA GLU A 40 5.74 25.11 -12.34
C GLU A 40 7.03 24.81 -11.56
N LYS A 41 7.03 25.05 -10.25
CA LYS A 41 8.11 24.67 -9.32
C LYS A 41 8.29 23.16 -9.12
N CYS A 42 7.25 22.33 -9.31
CA CYS A 42 7.35 20.87 -9.13
C CYS A 42 7.69 20.12 -10.45
N ALA A 43 8.14 20.84 -11.49
CA ALA A 43 8.57 20.28 -12.79
C ALA A 43 9.94 19.56 -12.72
N VAL A 44 10.01 18.37 -13.32
CA VAL A 44 11.19 17.49 -13.31
C VAL A 44 12.30 18.08 -14.20
N LYS A 45 13.42 18.50 -13.59
CA LYS A 45 14.57 19.07 -14.32
C LYS A 45 15.83 18.20 -14.43
N ALA A 46 15.86 16.96 -13.96
CA ALA A 46 17.08 16.14 -14.09
C ALA A 46 16.81 14.66 -14.36
N LYS A 47 17.58 14.08 -15.30
CA LYS A 47 17.79 12.63 -15.39
C LYS A 47 18.33 12.14 -14.05
N PRO A 48 17.81 11.05 -13.48
CA PRO A 48 18.25 10.64 -12.15
C PRO A 48 19.70 10.10 -12.22
N ALA A 49 20.53 10.48 -11.25
CA ALA A 49 21.97 10.24 -11.21
C ALA A 49 22.35 8.84 -10.67
N TRP A 50 21.58 7.80 -11.02
CA TRP A 50 21.62 6.49 -10.35
C TRP A 50 22.77 5.56 -10.76
N ASP A 51 23.46 5.82 -11.88
CA ASP A 51 24.61 5.02 -12.32
C ASP A 51 25.92 5.35 -11.61
N LYS A 52 25.95 6.44 -10.82
CA LYS A 52 27.15 6.85 -10.10
C LYS A 52 27.07 6.30 -8.67
N PRO A 53 27.88 5.29 -8.30
CA PRO A 53 27.98 4.87 -6.90
C PRO A 53 28.39 6.08 -6.06
N PHE A 54 27.94 6.12 -4.79
CA PHE A 54 28.42 7.12 -3.84
C PHE A 54 29.94 6.97 -3.74
N THR A 55 30.66 7.98 -4.22
CA THR A 55 32.13 8.06 -4.23
C THR A 55 32.63 9.10 -3.24
N GLY A 56 31.73 9.67 -2.43
CA GLY A 56 32.10 10.59 -1.36
C GLY A 56 32.73 9.85 -0.19
N GLU A 57 33.46 10.58 0.64
CA GLU A 57 33.92 10.07 1.92
C GLU A 57 32.72 9.94 2.87
N ILE A 58 32.65 8.83 3.59
CA ILE A 58 31.72 8.71 4.72
C ILE A 58 32.25 9.67 5.79
N PRO A 59 31.50 10.71 6.17
CA PRO A 59 32.00 11.69 7.12
C PRO A 59 32.23 11.02 8.48
N GLU A 60 33.37 11.29 9.12
CA GLU A 60 33.71 10.74 10.44
C GLU A 60 32.68 11.13 11.53
N LYS A 61 32.03 12.29 11.34
CA LYS A 61 30.87 12.73 12.12
C LYS A 61 29.69 12.88 11.19
N LEU A 62 28.59 12.18 11.47
CA LEU A 62 27.33 12.35 10.76
C LEU A 62 26.90 13.83 10.78
N PRO A 63 26.69 14.48 9.62
CA PRO A 63 26.00 15.75 9.54
C PRO A 63 24.71 15.76 10.36
N GLU A 64 24.47 16.86 11.06
CA GLU A 64 23.20 17.09 11.74
C GLU A 64 22.09 17.31 10.70
N GLY A 65 20.89 16.80 11.00
CA GLY A 65 19.71 17.06 10.17
C GLY A 65 19.63 16.28 8.86
N TYR A 66 20.13 15.05 8.81
CA TYR A 66 19.79 14.14 7.70
C TYR A 66 18.29 13.94 7.61
N ASN A 67 17.78 13.89 6.38
CA ASN A 67 16.43 13.41 6.16
C ASN A 67 16.37 11.89 6.23
N ILE A 68 15.30 11.36 6.80
CA ILE A 68 15.07 9.93 6.93
C ILE A 68 13.84 9.54 6.09
N LEU A 69 14.06 8.66 5.12
CA LEU A 69 12.99 8.03 4.35
C LEU A 69 12.93 6.55 4.72
N LEU A 70 11.85 6.14 5.39
CA LEU A 70 11.58 4.74 5.70
C LEU A 70 10.59 4.20 4.68
N VAL A 71 10.99 3.20 3.89
CA VAL A 71 10.10 2.50 2.95
C VAL A 71 9.86 1.09 3.46
N VAL A 72 8.60 0.74 3.66
CA VAL A 72 8.14 -0.56 4.14
C VAL A 72 7.24 -1.18 3.08
N THR A 73 7.39 -2.48 2.85
CA THR A 73 6.48 -3.31 2.04
C THR A 73 5.75 -4.28 2.94
N ASP A 74 4.59 -4.78 2.48
CA ASP A 74 3.78 -5.71 3.26
C ASP A 74 3.86 -7.13 2.65
N GLN A 75 4.07 -8.13 3.52
CA GLN A 75 4.27 -9.55 3.17
C GLN A 75 5.38 -9.86 2.14
N GLU A 76 6.36 -8.97 1.94
CA GLU A 76 7.52 -9.29 1.10
C GLU A 76 8.41 -10.34 1.78
N ARG A 77 8.66 -11.45 1.08
CA ARG A 77 9.62 -12.46 1.51
C ARG A 77 11.05 -12.08 1.12
N PHE A 78 12.02 -12.65 1.85
CA PHE A 78 13.42 -12.57 1.46
C PHE A 78 13.72 -13.38 0.19
N PHE A 79 14.48 -12.78 -0.73
CA PHE A 79 15.02 -13.44 -1.92
C PHE A 79 16.56 -13.34 -1.90
N PRO A 80 17.30 -14.47 -1.85
CA PRO A 80 18.75 -14.46 -2.02
C PRO A 80 19.17 -13.87 -3.37
N THR A 81 18.34 -14.07 -4.39
CA THR A 81 18.45 -13.44 -5.70
C THR A 81 17.03 -13.25 -6.23
N PHE A 82 16.70 -12.04 -6.67
CA PHE A 82 15.40 -11.76 -7.25
C PHE A 82 15.27 -12.47 -8.61
N PRO A 83 14.17 -13.21 -8.87
CA PRO A 83 13.96 -13.84 -10.18
C PRO A 83 13.65 -12.85 -11.29
N PHE A 84 13.26 -11.62 -10.92
CA PHE A 84 12.75 -10.58 -11.79
C PHE A 84 13.51 -9.28 -11.57
N PRO A 85 13.53 -8.36 -12.56
CA PRO A 85 14.19 -7.07 -12.40
C PRO A 85 13.56 -6.26 -11.27
N VAL A 86 14.40 -5.80 -10.33
CA VAL A 86 13.98 -4.90 -9.24
C VAL A 86 14.91 -3.69 -9.18
N PRO A 87 14.92 -2.83 -10.22
CA PRO A 87 15.97 -1.82 -10.42
C PRO A 87 16.14 -0.86 -9.23
N GLY A 88 15.04 -0.51 -8.55
CA GLY A 88 15.10 0.30 -7.33
C GLY A 88 15.80 -0.41 -6.16
N ARG A 89 15.54 -1.71 -5.96
CA ARG A 89 16.18 -2.53 -4.92
C ARG A 89 17.62 -2.84 -5.27
N GLU A 90 17.89 -3.27 -6.51
CA GLU A 90 19.24 -3.51 -7.04
C GLU A 90 20.13 -2.29 -6.82
N ARG A 91 19.62 -1.09 -7.09
CA ARG A 91 20.31 0.15 -6.78
C ARG A 91 20.63 0.27 -5.30
N LEU A 92 19.64 0.14 -4.41
CA LEU A 92 19.83 0.27 -2.96
C LEU A 92 20.81 -0.77 -2.42
N MET A 93 20.76 -2.01 -2.91
CA MET A 93 21.67 -3.09 -2.55
C MET A 93 23.11 -2.79 -2.99
N LYS A 94 23.29 -2.19 -4.19
CA LYS A 94 24.61 -1.83 -4.73
C LYS A 94 25.24 -0.61 -4.05
N THR A 95 24.43 0.35 -3.61
CA THR A 95 24.90 1.63 -3.07
C THR A 95 24.73 1.79 -1.56
N GLY A 96 24.22 0.76 -0.88
CA GLY A 96 23.91 0.80 0.55
C GLY A 96 24.38 -0.45 1.29
N VAL A 97 23.78 -0.69 2.45
CA VAL A 97 24.05 -1.88 3.27
C VAL A 97 22.81 -2.78 3.23
N THR A 98 23.02 -4.07 2.95
CA THR A 98 21.96 -5.08 2.91
C THR A 98 22.12 -6.05 4.09
N PHE A 99 21.05 -6.25 4.85
CA PHE A 99 21.01 -7.25 5.92
C PHE A 99 20.36 -8.54 5.41
N CYS A 100 21.16 -9.60 5.20
CA CYS A 100 20.67 -10.88 4.69
C CYS A 100 20.05 -11.80 5.75
N ASN A 101 20.11 -11.40 7.03
CA ASN A 101 19.55 -12.16 8.15
C ASN A 101 18.78 -11.25 9.11
N HIS A 102 18.01 -10.31 8.56
CA HIS A 102 17.05 -9.52 9.32
C HIS A 102 15.80 -10.35 9.60
N GLN A 103 15.29 -10.29 10.83
CA GLN A 103 14.10 -11.00 11.26
C GLN A 103 13.07 -9.96 11.72
N ASN A 104 11.82 -10.10 11.25
CA ASN A 104 10.70 -9.38 11.82
C ASN A 104 10.34 -9.97 13.20
N THR A 105 9.62 -9.19 14.00
CA THR A 105 9.20 -9.61 15.34
C THR A 105 7.87 -10.35 15.36
N SER A 106 7.10 -10.26 14.27
CA SER A 106 5.89 -11.04 14.02
C SER A 106 5.65 -11.16 12.52
N ASN A 107 5.09 -12.30 12.11
CA ASN A 107 4.68 -12.58 10.73
C ASN A 107 3.24 -12.12 10.42
N VAL A 108 2.64 -11.34 11.33
CA VAL A 108 1.29 -10.75 11.17
C VAL A 108 1.40 -9.22 11.17
N CYS A 109 0.55 -8.53 10.40
CA CYS A 109 0.73 -7.12 10.06
C CYS A 109 0.72 -6.18 11.29
N THR A 110 -0.40 -6.14 12.02
CA THR A 110 -0.58 -5.27 13.20
C THR A 110 0.51 -5.48 14.26
N PRO A 111 0.82 -6.71 14.73
CA PRO A 111 1.91 -6.92 15.68
C PRO A 111 3.27 -6.49 15.12
N SER A 112 3.59 -6.81 13.85
CA SER A 112 4.87 -6.42 13.23
C SER A 112 5.04 -4.89 13.16
N ARG A 113 3.99 -4.19 12.70
CA ARG A 113 3.96 -2.72 12.61
C ARG A 113 4.04 -2.07 13.98
N SER A 114 3.36 -2.63 14.99
CA SER A 114 3.41 -2.09 16.35
C SER A 114 4.83 -2.08 16.91
N VAL A 115 5.59 -3.16 16.69
CA VAL A 115 6.97 -3.25 17.13
C VAL A 115 7.87 -2.34 16.29
N LEU A 116 7.68 -2.29 14.97
CA LEU A 116 8.43 -1.41 14.07
C LEU A 116 8.32 0.06 14.48
N TYR A 117 7.11 0.52 14.80
CA TYR A 117 6.87 1.93 15.10
C TYR A 117 7.12 2.31 16.56
N THR A 118 6.99 1.40 17.52
CA THR A 118 7.22 1.73 18.94
C THR A 118 8.61 1.34 19.43
N GLY A 119 9.26 0.37 18.77
CA GLY A 119 10.47 -0.28 19.29
C GLY A 119 10.22 -1.21 20.50
N LEU A 120 8.95 -1.45 20.86
CA LEU A 120 8.55 -2.28 21.99
C LEU A 120 8.04 -3.64 21.50
N HIS A 121 8.29 -4.71 22.26
CA HIS A 121 7.81 -6.05 21.89
C HIS A 121 6.30 -6.20 22.09
N MET A 122 5.69 -7.18 21.41
CA MET A 122 4.23 -7.44 21.43
C MET A 122 3.60 -7.47 22.85
N PRO A 123 4.23 -8.05 23.90
CA PRO A 123 3.65 -8.01 25.24
C PRO A 123 3.48 -6.58 25.81
N GLN A 124 4.26 -5.62 25.32
CA GLN A 124 4.18 -4.21 25.71
C GLN A 124 3.18 -3.44 24.84
N THR A 125 3.21 -3.67 23.51
CA THR A 125 2.28 -3.00 22.58
C THR A 125 0.86 -3.55 22.68
N LYS A 126 0.71 -4.78 23.19
CA LYS A 126 -0.53 -5.56 23.27
C LYS A 126 -1.19 -5.83 21.92
N MET A 127 -0.50 -5.55 20.83
CA MET A 127 -0.92 -5.94 19.49
C MET A 127 -0.51 -7.39 19.30
N PHE A 128 -1.44 -8.32 19.54
CA PHE A 128 -1.17 -9.76 19.49
C PHE A 128 -1.57 -10.42 18.17
N ASP A 129 -2.50 -9.80 17.45
CA ASP A 129 -3.03 -10.28 16.18
C ASP A 129 -3.42 -9.08 15.30
N ASN A 130 -3.91 -9.34 14.09
CA ASN A 130 -4.43 -8.29 13.23
C ASN A 130 -5.58 -7.52 13.89
N LEU A 131 -5.56 -6.21 13.67
CA LEU A 131 -6.65 -5.32 14.04
C LEU A 131 -7.95 -5.74 13.33
N GLY A 132 -9.10 -5.39 13.91
CA GLY A 132 -10.41 -5.68 13.34
C GLY A 132 -10.95 -7.08 13.62
N LEU A 133 -10.15 -7.97 14.20
CA LEU A 133 -10.62 -9.26 14.70
C LEU A 133 -11.45 -9.09 15.99
N PRO A 134 -12.43 -9.97 16.27
CA PRO A 134 -13.28 -9.84 17.46
C PRO A 134 -12.52 -9.78 18.79
N TRP A 135 -11.31 -10.35 18.85
CA TRP A 135 -10.43 -10.33 20.02
C TRP A 135 -9.36 -9.23 19.99
N MET A 136 -9.29 -8.45 18.91
CA MET A 136 -8.46 -7.25 18.74
C MET A 136 -9.30 -5.98 18.49
N PRO A 137 -10.28 -5.63 19.36
CA PRO A 137 -11.16 -4.47 19.16
C PRO A 137 -10.55 -3.15 19.67
N TYR A 138 -9.23 -2.99 19.60
CA TYR A 138 -8.54 -1.83 20.19
C TYR A 138 -7.32 -1.41 19.39
N ASP A 139 -7.14 -0.10 19.32
CA ASP A 139 -6.01 0.56 18.64
C ASP A 139 -4.71 0.41 19.43
N LEU A 140 -3.58 0.66 18.75
CA LEU A 140 -2.31 0.88 19.43
C LEU A 140 -2.42 2.09 20.37
N ASP A 141 -1.98 1.95 21.62
CA ASP A 141 -2.00 3.07 22.57
C ASP A 141 -0.97 4.15 22.15
N PRO A 142 -1.39 5.38 21.78
CA PRO A 142 -0.46 6.44 21.39
C PRO A 142 0.47 6.86 22.54
N ALA A 143 0.11 6.61 23.80
CA ALA A 143 0.95 6.92 24.95
C ALA A 143 2.23 6.07 25.04
N LEU A 144 2.31 4.95 24.30
CA LEU A 144 3.52 4.15 24.20
C LEU A 144 4.67 4.89 23.49
N GLY A 145 4.34 5.94 22.73
CA GLY A 145 5.29 6.64 21.89
C GLY A 145 5.62 5.83 20.63
N THR A 146 5.81 6.54 19.52
CA THR A 146 6.16 5.96 18.23
C THR A 146 7.41 6.64 17.71
N THR A 147 8.04 6.09 16.68
CA THR A 147 9.10 6.76 15.92
C THR A 147 8.64 8.11 15.39
N GLY A 148 7.36 8.32 15.08
CA GLY A 148 6.83 9.65 14.80
C GLY A 148 7.06 10.64 15.95
N HIS A 149 6.69 10.27 17.17
CA HIS A 149 6.93 11.09 18.37
C HIS A 149 8.43 11.34 18.60
N MET A 150 9.23 10.27 18.60
CA MET A 150 10.67 10.34 18.84
C MET A 150 11.35 11.27 17.83
N MET A 151 10.97 11.20 16.56
CA MET A 151 11.52 12.06 15.52
C MET A 151 11.09 13.52 15.70
N ARG A 152 9.85 13.79 16.14
CA ARG A 152 9.41 15.15 16.47
C ARG A 152 10.17 15.76 17.64
N GLU A 153 10.44 14.98 18.68
CA GLU A 153 11.27 15.41 19.82
C GLU A 153 12.68 15.80 19.39
N LEU A 154 13.24 15.11 18.39
CA LEU A 154 14.51 15.44 17.75
C LEU A 154 14.43 16.59 16.74
N GLY A 155 13.27 17.23 16.61
CA GLY A 155 13.07 18.41 15.76
C GLY A 155 12.80 18.08 14.28
N TYR A 156 12.44 16.86 13.93
CA TYR A 156 12.06 16.51 12.57
C TYR A 156 10.62 16.92 12.27
N TYR A 157 10.37 17.29 11.01
CA TYR A 157 9.02 17.29 10.47
C TYR A 157 8.64 15.86 10.05
N THR A 158 7.54 15.33 10.55
CA THR A 158 7.18 13.92 10.37
C THR A 158 5.99 13.76 9.44
N ALA A 159 6.11 12.84 8.49
CA ALA A 159 5.09 12.54 7.49
C ALA A 159 4.89 11.03 7.35
N TYR A 160 3.67 10.63 7.01
CA TYR A 160 3.28 9.24 6.82
C TYR A 160 2.45 9.08 5.55
N LYS A 161 2.73 8.04 4.77
CA LYS A 161 2.00 7.66 3.55
C LYS A 161 1.78 6.14 3.50
N GLY A 162 0.62 5.73 3.02
CA GLY A 162 0.25 4.32 2.84
C GLY A 162 -0.29 3.66 4.11
N LYS A 163 -0.19 2.32 4.19
CA LYS A 163 -0.84 1.47 5.20
C LYS A 163 -0.27 1.68 6.60
N TRP A 164 -1.13 1.88 7.60
CA TRP A 164 -0.85 2.04 9.02
C TRP A 164 -1.19 0.78 9.83
N HIS A 165 -2.42 0.28 9.74
CA HIS A 165 -2.93 -0.99 10.28
C HIS A 165 -2.75 -1.17 11.80
N LEU A 166 -2.88 -0.06 12.53
CA LEU A 166 -2.78 0.03 14.00
C LEU A 166 -3.92 0.85 14.62
N THR A 167 -4.87 1.30 13.81
CA THR A 167 -6.07 2.03 14.26
C THR A 167 -7.30 1.70 13.40
N GLU A 168 -8.41 1.34 14.03
CA GLU A 168 -9.60 0.82 13.35
C GLU A 168 -10.18 1.84 12.37
N LYS A 169 -10.20 3.12 12.75
CA LYS A 169 -10.73 4.20 11.91
C LYS A 169 -9.89 4.46 10.64
N LEU A 170 -8.61 4.08 10.63
CA LEU A 170 -7.80 4.13 9.41
C LEU A 170 -8.09 2.90 8.53
N GLU A 171 -8.35 1.75 9.14
CA GLU A 171 -8.75 0.52 8.43
C GLU A 171 -10.12 0.66 7.77
N LYS A 172 -11.08 1.25 8.49
CA LYS A 172 -12.45 1.47 8.05
C LYS A 172 -12.80 2.95 8.15
N PRO A 173 -12.28 3.79 7.24
CA PRO A 173 -12.56 5.22 7.27
C PRO A 173 -14.06 5.51 7.09
N LEU A 174 -14.76 4.68 6.31
CA LEU A 174 -16.20 4.70 6.07
C LEU A 174 -16.79 3.31 6.42
N PRO A 175 -17.12 3.06 7.71
CA PRO A 175 -17.43 1.72 8.21
C PRO A 175 -18.73 1.10 7.67
N ASP A 176 -19.63 1.93 7.13
CA ASP A 176 -20.91 1.49 6.58
C ASP A 176 -20.86 1.27 5.06
N GLU A 177 -19.71 1.54 4.44
CA GLU A 177 -19.48 1.39 3.00
C GLU A 177 -18.51 0.24 2.75
N LYS A 178 -18.66 -0.41 1.60
CA LYS A 178 -17.68 -1.39 1.16
C LYS A 178 -16.51 -0.69 0.50
N ASP A 179 -15.31 -1.20 0.71
CA ASP A 179 -14.06 -0.67 0.15
C ASP A 179 -14.12 -0.38 -1.37
N GLU A 180 -14.78 -1.24 -2.15
CA GLU A 180 -15.00 -1.09 -3.60
C GLU A 180 -15.88 0.09 -3.99
N ASP A 181 -16.81 0.47 -3.11
CA ASP A 181 -17.83 1.49 -3.34
C ASP A 181 -17.39 2.86 -2.80
N ILE A 182 -16.31 2.91 -2.02
CA ILE A 182 -15.79 4.14 -1.42
C ILE A 182 -15.28 5.08 -2.51
N ASP A 183 -15.91 6.25 -2.60
CA ASP A 183 -15.29 7.38 -3.31
C ASP A 183 -14.18 7.97 -2.43
N VAL A 184 -12.98 8.08 -3.00
CA VAL A 184 -11.83 8.70 -2.31
C VAL A 184 -12.15 10.12 -1.81
N GLY A 185 -13.07 10.83 -2.47
CA GLY A 185 -13.54 12.15 -2.06
C GLY A 185 -14.35 12.17 -0.76
N ASP A 186 -14.97 11.06 -0.37
CA ASP A 186 -15.80 10.94 0.84
C ASP A 186 -14.99 10.55 2.08
N ILE A 187 -13.72 10.16 1.89
CA ILE A 187 -12.81 9.79 2.97
C ILE A 187 -12.58 11.02 3.87
N PRO A 188 -12.81 10.91 5.20
CA PRO A 188 -12.67 12.03 6.13
C PRO A 188 -11.20 12.31 6.47
N GLU A 189 -10.42 12.74 5.47
CA GLU A 189 -8.98 13.01 5.59
C GLU A 189 -8.62 13.88 6.82
N PRO A 190 -9.35 14.96 7.15
CA PRO A 190 -9.04 15.77 8.34
C PRO A 190 -9.15 14.99 9.66
N GLU A 191 -10.01 13.98 9.73
CA GLU A 191 -10.14 13.10 10.89
C GLU A 191 -8.98 12.09 10.94
N LEU A 192 -8.67 11.44 9.82
CA LEU A 192 -7.54 10.51 9.72
C LEU A 192 -6.21 11.21 10.05
N HIS A 193 -6.05 12.44 9.58
CA HIS A 193 -4.93 13.31 9.93
C HIS A 193 -4.83 13.53 11.45
N LYS A 194 -5.93 13.89 12.12
CA LYS A 194 -5.95 14.08 13.57
C LYS A 194 -5.60 12.80 14.33
N ILE A 195 -5.93 11.63 13.78
CA ILE A 195 -5.54 10.35 14.38
C ILE A 195 -4.03 10.16 14.24
N MET A 196 -3.46 10.36 13.05
CA MET A 196 -2.02 10.21 12.81
C MET A 196 -1.16 11.22 13.58
N GLU A 197 -1.68 12.42 13.85
CA GLU A 197 -1.06 13.38 14.76
C GLU A 197 -0.88 12.83 16.18
N LYS A 198 -1.82 12.00 16.68
CA LYS A 198 -1.67 11.31 17.98
C LYS A 198 -0.53 10.29 17.98
N TYR A 199 -0.06 9.87 16.81
CA TYR A 199 1.11 8.99 16.63
C TYR A 199 2.35 9.77 16.20
N GLY A 200 2.35 11.09 16.37
CA GLY A 200 3.50 11.93 16.07
C GLY A 200 3.79 12.08 14.58
N PHE A 201 2.82 11.90 13.70
CA PHE A 201 2.95 12.17 12.27
C PHE A 201 2.18 13.44 11.90
N ALA A 202 2.92 14.51 11.62
CA ALA A 202 2.37 15.84 11.36
C ALA A 202 1.73 16.01 9.97
N ASP A 203 1.96 15.05 9.08
CA ASP A 203 1.52 15.10 7.70
C ASP A 203 1.07 13.70 7.26
N TYR A 204 -0.22 13.49 7.43
CA TYR A 204 -0.94 12.39 6.83
C TYR A 204 -1.95 12.94 5.83
N HIS A 205 -1.83 12.45 4.60
CA HIS A 205 -2.75 12.66 3.48
C HIS A 205 -2.81 11.30 2.79
N GLY A 206 -3.90 10.57 2.98
CA GLY A 206 -4.00 9.17 2.62
C GLY A 206 -5.43 8.70 2.73
N ILE A 207 -5.72 7.60 2.06
CA ILE A 207 -7.06 7.02 1.94
C ILE A 207 -7.41 6.06 3.10
N GLY A 208 -6.53 5.93 4.09
CA GLY A 208 -6.63 4.89 5.12
C GLY A 208 -5.95 3.59 4.66
N ASP A 209 -6.33 2.48 5.30
CA ASP A 209 -5.84 1.13 5.03
C ASP A 209 -6.82 0.32 4.19
N ILE A 210 -7.64 0.99 3.34
CA ILE A 210 -8.51 0.42 2.27
C ILE A 210 -7.67 -0.30 1.20
N ILE A 211 -6.69 -1.08 1.64
CA ILE A 211 -5.56 -1.58 0.87
C ILE A 211 -5.23 -3.02 1.33
N GLY A 212 -5.96 -3.58 2.30
CA GLY A 212 -5.72 -4.93 2.82
C GLY A 212 -6.37 -6.08 2.03
N HIS A 213 -7.21 -5.77 1.05
CA HIS A 213 -8.00 -6.76 0.30
C HIS A 213 -7.31 -7.24 -0.97
N SER A 214 -7.99 -8.13 -1.71
CA SER A 214 -7.49 -8.59 -3.01
C SER A 214 -7.17 -7.40 -3.91
N LYS A 215 -5.97 -7.41 -4.53
CA LYS A 215 -5.45 -6.34 -5.41
C LYS A 215 -5.33 -4.93 -4.76
N GLY A 216 -5.37 -4.81 -3.43
CA GLY A 216 -5.23 -3.52 -2.75
C GLY A 216 -3.90 -2.82 -3.09
N GLY A 217 -2.78 -3.52 -2.99
CA GLY A 217 -1.49 -2.99 -3.41
C GLY A 217 -1.49 -2.58 -4.89
N TYR A 218 -2.07 -3.39 -5.77
CA TYR A 218 -2.16 -3.06 -7.20
C TYR A 218 -2.86 -1.72 -7.47
N PHE A 219 -3.99 -1.46 -6.81
CA PHE A 219 -4.76 -0.23 -7.02
C PHE A 219 -4.13 0.99 -6.33
N TYR A 220 -3.61 0.84 -5.12
CA TYR A 220 -3.32 1.99 -4.26
C TYR A 220 -1.83 2.32 -4.05
N ASP A 221 -0.89 1.41 -4.34
CA ASP A 221 0.54 1.73 -4.21
C ASP A 221 0.99 2.82 -5.19
N SER A 222 0.36 2.88 -6.37
CA SER A 222 0.62 3.93 -7.36
C SER A 222 0.25 5.32 -6.83
N THR A 223 -0.90 5.42 -6.15
CA THR A 223 -1.37 6.62 -5.45
C THR A 223 -0.44 6.97 -4.29
N THR A 224 -0.11 6.02 -3.43
CA THR A 224 0.82 6.21 -2.30
C THR A 224 2.19 6.73 -2.77
N THR A 225 2.71 6.15 -3.86
CA THR A 225 3.98 6.56 -4.45
C THR A 225 3.88 7.94 -5.08
N ALA A 226 2.80 8.25 -5.80
CA ALA A 226 2.57 9.58 -6.38
C ALA A 226 2.47 10.67 -5.31
N GLN A 227 1.73 10.41 -4.23
CA GLN A 227 1.63 11.30 -3.07
C GLN A 227 2.99 11.52 -2.40
N THR A 228 3.77 10.45 -2.25
CA THR A 228 5.14 10.52 -1.71
C THR A 228 6.04 11.40 -2.56
N ILE A 229 6.04 11.20 -3.89
CA ILE A 229 6.85 12.00 -4.83
C ILE A 229 6.41 13.47 -4.79
N ASN A 230 5.11 13.74 -4.78
CA ASN A 230 4.58 15.09 -4.65
C ASN A 230 4.99 15.74 -3.33
N TRP A 231 4.89 15.02 -2.22
CA TRP A 231 5.30 15.49 -0.90
C TRP A 231 6.81 15.82 -0.85
N LEU A 232 7.67 14.95 -1.38
CA LEU A 232 9.12 15.18 -1.43
C LEU A 232 9.46 16.46 -2.19
N ARG A 233 8.75 16.74 -3.29
CA ARG A 233 8.96 17.94 -4.10
C ARG A 233 8.41 19.20 -3.45
N CYS A 234 7.15 19.16 -3.04
CA CYS A 234 6.42 20.37 -2.69
C CYS A 234 6.41 20.66 -1.16
N LYS A 235 6.89 19.72 -0.32
CA LYS A 235 7.11 19.91 1.14
C LYS A 235 8.55 19.60 1.56
N GLY A 236 9.09 18.44 1.15
CA GLY A 236 10.43 18.00 1.52
C GLY A 236 11.54 18.96 1.07
N GLN A 237 11.51 19.42 -0.19
CA GLN A 237 12.48 20.41 -0.69
C GLN A 237 12.40 21.75 0.06
N PRO A 238 11.23 22.39 0.22
CA PRO A 238 11.11 23.60 1.04
C PRO A 238 11.60 23.44 2.49
N LEU A 239 11.41 22.27 3.11
CA LEU A 239 11.95 22.00 4.46
C LEU A 239 13.48 21.94 4.44
N ASN A 240 14.07 21.31 3.43
CA ASN A 240 15.53 21.28 3.24
C ASN A 240 16.10 22.69 3.05
N ASP A 241 15.44 23.54 2.26
CA ASP A 241 15.84 24.94 2.04
C ASP A 241 15.83 25.75 3.33
N GLN A 242 15.03 25.33 4.31
CA GLN A 242 14.94 25.91 5.66
C GLN A 242 15.85 25.21 6.67
N HIS A 243 16.69 24.27 6.24
CA HIS A 243 17.51 23.41 7.11
C HIS A 243 16.70 22.67 8.18
N LYS A 244 15.43 22.35 7.87
CA LYS A 244 14.55 21.57 8.74
C LYS A 244 14.57 20.11 8.30
N PRO A 245 15.12 19.18 9.11
CA PRO A 245 15.12 17.77 8.74
C PRO A 245 13.70 17.21 8.76
N TRP A 246 13.47 16.19 7.94
CA TRP A 246 12.19 15.47 7.91
C TRP A 246 12.34 13.96 7.97
N PHE A 247 11.32 13.32 8.52
CA PHE A 247 11.13 11.89 8.57
C PHE A 247 9.87 11.54 7.81
N LEU A 248 10.00 10.75 6.74
CA LEU A 248 8.89 10.29 5.93
C LEU A 248 8.82 8.77 5.98
N ALA A 249 7.73 8.22 6.51
CA ALA A 249 7.41 6.80 6.46
C ALA A 249 6.46 6.51 5.29
N VAL A 250 6.86 5.61 4.40
CA VAL A 250 6.12 5.19 3.20
C VAL A 250 5.87 3.70 3.31
N ASN A 251 4.61 3.32 3.48
CA ASN A 251 4.21 1.95 3.78
C ASN A 251 3.38 1.43 2.61
N LEU A 252 4.06 0.79 1.68
CA LEU A 252 3.46 0.13 0.52
C LEU A 252 2.79 -1.16 0.96
N VAL A 253 1.81 -1.59 0.17
CA VAL A 253 1.07 -2.82 0.41
C VAL A 253 1.61 -3.98 -0.40
N ASN A 254 2.00 -3.81 -1.65
CA ASN A 254 2.54 -4.95 -2.38
C ASN A 254 3.80 -5.50 -1.70
N PRO A 255 3.98 -6.84 -1.71
CA PRO A 255 3.17 -7.84 -2.42
C PRO A 255 2.02 -8.50 -1.61
N HIS A 256 1.37 -7.82 -0.67
CA HIS A 256 0.30 -8.40 0.18
C HIS A 256 -0.77 -9.19 -0.60
N ASP A 257 -1.21 -8.65 -1.73
CA ASP A 257 -2.28 -9.20 -2.55
C ASP A 257 -1.99 -10.63 -3.06
N VAL A 258 -0.72 -11.07 -3.07
CA VAL A 258 -0.29 -12.38 -3.57
C VAL A 258 -0.98 -13.55 -2.86
N MET A 259 -1.39 -13.37 -1.60
CA MET A 259 -2.07 -14.42 -0.84
C MET A 259 -3.49 -14.71 -1.36
N PHE A 260 -4.08 -13.77 -2.09
CA PHE A 260 -5.41 -13.90 -2.68
C PHE A 260 -5.38 -14.34 -4.13
N ILE A 261 -4.22 -14.67 -4.71
CA ILE A 261 -4.14 -15.07 -6.13
C ILE A 261 -4.27 -16.58 -6.24
N ASP A 262 -5.23 -17.04 -7.05
CA ASP A 262 -5.26 -18.43 -7.47
C ASP A 262 -4.08 -18.72 -8.41
N THR A 263 -3.32 -19.76 -8.09
CA THR A 263 -2.13 -20.17 -8.87
C THR A 263 -2.39 -21.37 -9.78
N ASP A 264 -3.62 -21.85 -9.82
CA ASP A 264 -4.06 -22.86 -10.78
C ASP A 264 -4.03 -22.30 -12.20
N LYS A 265 -3.75 -23.15 -13.19
CA LYS A 265 -3.88 -22.73 -14.59
C LYS A 265 -5.35 -22.57 -14.95
N GLU A 266 -5.62 -21.81 -16.02
CA GLU A 266 -6.97 -21.69 -16.56
C GLU A 266 -7.60 -23.08 -16.79
N GLY A 267 -8.74 -23.32 -16.13
CA GLY A 267 -9.47 -24.60 -16.17
C GLY A 267 -9.02 -25.66 -15.16
N GLU A 268 -7.93 -25.46 -14.41
CA GLU A 268 -7.52 -26.31 -13.29
C GLU A 268 -8.26 -25.89 -11.99
N LYS A 269 -8.43 -26.85 -11.06
CA LYS A 269 -9.00 -26.66 -9.71
C LYS A 269 -8.26 -27.51 -8.70
N VAL A 270 -6.95 -27.30 -8.61
CA VAL A 270 -6.02 -28.06 -7.78
C VAL A 270 -5.86 -27.40 -6.41
N GLN A 271 -5.50 -26.12 -6.37
CA GLN A 271 -5.33 -25.36 -5.13
C GLN A 271 -6.66 -24.80 -4.61
N TRP A 272 -7.50 -24.24 -5.49
CA TRP A 272 -8.81 -23.71 -5.11
C TRP A 272 -9.94 -24.43 -5.84
N ARG A 273 -10.96 -24.86 -5.09
CA ARG A 273 -12.13 -25.58 -5.63
C ARG A 273 -13.43 -24.79 -5.52
N GLY A 274 -13.42 -23.69 -4.78
CA GLY A 274 -14.56 -22.80 -4.60
C GLY A 274 -14.83 -21.93 -5.83
N GLU A 275 -15.79 -21.03 -5.69
CA GLU A 275 -15.96 -19.93 -6.64
C GLU A 275 -14.83 -18.91 -6.44
N LEU A 276 -14.32 -18.36 -7.54
CA LEU A 276 -13.39 -17.24 -7.47
C LEU A 276 -14.20 -15.98 -7.17
N ASP A 277 -13.59 -15.06 -6.44
CA ASP A 277 -14.17 -13.75 -6.26
C ASP A 277 -14.06 -12.98 -7.58
N GLN A 278 -15.22 -12.67 -8.17
CA GLN A 278 -15.32 -11.90 -9.41
C GLN A 278 -15.40 -10.40 -9.17
N ASP A 279 -15.68 -10.00 -7.92
CA ASP A 279 -15.93 -8.62 -7.55
C ASP A 279 -14.77 -8.04 -6.68
N ASP A 280 -13.67 -8.79 -6.48
CA ASP A 280 -12.46 -8.39 -5.73
C ASP A 280 -12.71 -7.98 -4.26
N ASN A 281 -13.79 -8.48 -3.66
CA ASN A 281 -14.40 -7.98 -2.43
C ASN A 281 -14.16 -8.78 -1.16
N THR A 282 -13.45 -9.89 -1.24
CA THR A 282 -13.38 -10.85 -0.14
C THR A 282 -11.96 -11.39 0.08
N LEU A 283 -11.80 -12.12 1.18
CA LEU A 283 -10.61 -12.95 1.45
C LEU A 283 -10.54 -14.18 0.53
N ALA A 284 -11.42 -14.32 -0.47
CA ALA A 284 -11.40 -15.45 -1.38
C ALA A 284 -10.38 -15.25 -2.52
N PRO A 285 -9.91 -16.34 -3.15
CA PRO A 285 -8.99 -16.24 -4.27
C PRO A 285 -9.59 -15.49 -5.48
N THR A 286 -8.75 -14.70 -6.11
CA THR A 286 -8.99 -13.88 -7.32
C THR A 286 -7.99 -14.26 -8.41
N GLN A 287 -8.21 -13.76 -9.62
CA GLN A 287 -7.24 -13.84 -10.71
C GLN A 287 -6.29 -12.63 -10.66
N PRO A 288 -5.02 -12.79 -11.09
CA PRO A 288 -4.10 -11.68 -11.18
C PRO A 288 -4.61 -10.62 -12.17
N PRO A 289 -4.30 -9.32 -11.96
CA PRO A 289 -4.63 -8.27 -12.93
C PRO A 289 -4.16 -8.58 -14.36
N GLU A 290 -4.99 -8.28 -15.36
CA GLU A 290 -4.66 -8.46 -16.77
C GLU A 290 -3.80 -7.30 -17.32
N ASN A 291 -2.51 -7.29 -16.98
CA ASN A 291 -1.56 -6.33 -17.55
C ASN A 291 -0.16 -6.93 -17.75
N GLU A 292 0.70 -6.22 -18.48
CA GLU A 292 2.04 -6.71 -18.86
C GLU A 292 2.92 -7.09 -17.66
N LEU A 293 2.78 -6.43 -16.51
CA LEU A 293 3.55 -6.73 -15.31
C LEU A 293 3.15 -8.08 -14.68
N TYR A 294 1.85 -8.34 -14.59
CA TYR A 294 1.33 -9.56 -13.96
C TYR A 294 1.29 -10.76 -14.93
N GLN A 295 1.39 -10.52 -16.24
CA GLN A 295 1.56 -11.54 -17.26
C GLN A 295 3.03 -11.94 -17.49
N ALA A 296 3.98 -11.23 -16.86
CA ALA A 296 5.39 -11.59 -16.91
C ALA A 296 5.63 -12.94 -16.20
N SER A 297 6.51 -13.77 -16.77
CA SER A 297 6.78 -15.12 -16.26
C SER A 297 8.28 -15.44 -16.16
N TRP A 298 8.63 -16.24 -15.16
CA TRP A 298 9.99 -16.67 -14.88
C TRP A 298 10.04 -18.20 -14.75
N PRO A 299 9.88 -18.95 -15.86
CA PRO A 299 9.71 -20.42 -15.83
C PRO A 299 10.92 -21.17 -15.26
N ASN A 300 12.10 -20.54 -15.26
CA ASN A 300 13.33 -21.13 -14.73
C ASN A 300 13.52 -20.90 -13.23
N TYR A 301 12.63 -20.15 -12.57
CA TYR A 301 12.69 -19.97 -11.12
C TYR A 301 12.03 -21.16 -10.40
N PRO A 302 12.75 -21.89 -9.55
CA PRO A 302 12.19 -23.07 -8.88
C PRO A 302 11.11 -22.65 -7.87
N LEU A 303 9.95 -23.29 -7.96
CA LEU A 303 8.93 -23.17 -6.92
C LEU A 303 9.37 -23.95 -5.66
N PRO A 304 8.87 -23.58 -4.46
CA PRO A 304 9.16 -24.32 -3.23
C PRO A 304 8.85 -25.81 -3.38
N THR A 305 9.75 -26.67 -2.89
CA THR A 305 9.61 -28.13 -2.98
C THR A 305 8.35 -28.65 -2.28
N ASN A 306 7.83 -27.90 -1.32
CA ASN A 306 6.62 -28.20 -0.57
C ASN A 306 5.33 -27.67 -1.20
N ARG A 307 5.36 -27.08 -2.42
CA ARG A 307 4.17 -26.51 -3.09
C ARG A 307 3.01 -27.51 -3.21
N HIS A 308 3.34 -28.78 -3.45
CA HIS A 308 2.34 -29.85 -3.61
C HIS A 308 2.24 -30.77 -2.39
N GLN A 309 2.89 -30.40 -1.28
CA GLN A 309 2.90 -31.20 -0.06
C GLN A 309 1.56 -31.08 0.66
N SER A 310 0.97 -32.21 1.05
CA SER A 310 -0.34 -32.21 1.74
C SER A 310 -0.23 -31.58 3.13
N PHE A 311 -1.24 -30.82 3.54
CA PHE A 311 -1.35 -30.34 4.93
C PHE A 311 -1.46 -31.48 5.94
N ASN A 312 -1.97 -32.64 5.53
CA ASN A 312 -2.12 -33.83 6.37
C ASN A 312 -0.90 -34.78 6.28
N GLU A 313 0.17 -34.38 5.59
CA GLU A 313 1.36 -35.21 5.47
C GLU A 313 2.03 -35.43 6.83
N GLN A 314 2.49 -36.66 7.06
CA GLN A 314 3.13 -37.02 8.33
C GLN A 314 4.35 -36.13 8.60
N GLY A 315 4.38 -35.51 9.78
CA GLY A 315 5.45 -34.62 10.21
C GLY A 315 5.15 -33.13 10.03
N ARG A 316 4.02 -32.74 9.43
CA ARG A 316 3.59 -31.34 9.46
C ARG A 316 3.03 -30.94 10.83
N PRO A 317 3.38 -29.74 11.35
CA PRO A 317 2.78 -29.20 12.56
C PRO A 317 1.25 -29.05 12.40
N PRO A 318 0.44 -29.49 13.39
CA PRO A 318 -1.01 -29.31 13.35
C PRO A 318 -1.45 -27.86 13.19
N ALA A 319 -0.68 -26.90 13.71
CA ALA A 319 -0.95 -25.46 13.58
C ALA A 319 -0.99 -24.97 12.11
N HIS A 320 -0.42 -25.71 11.15
CA HIS A 320 -0.56 -25.38 9.73
C HIS A 320 -1.98 -25.63 9.18
N LEU A 321 -2.87 -26.29 9.93
CA LEU A 321 -4.29 -26.46 9.59
C LEU A 321 -5.17 -25.34 10.17
N GLU A 322 -4.63 -24.52 11.08
CA GLU A 322 -5.38 -23.43 11.71
C GLU A 322 -5.49 -22.18 10.82
N TYR A 323 -4.76 -22.16 9.70
CA TYR A 323 -4.77 -21.10 8.68
C TYR A 323 -5.33 -21.62 7.35
#